data_AF-A0A0M8PZJ8-F1
#
_entry.id   AF-A0A0M8PZJ8-F1
#
_cell.length_a   1.000
_cell.length_b   1.000
_cell.length_c   1.000
_cell.angle_alpha   90.00
_cell.angle_beta   90.00
_cell.angle_gamma   90.00
#
_symmetry.space_group_name_H-M   'P 1'
#
loop_
_entity.id
_entity.type
_entity.pdbx_description
1 polymer ?
#
loop_
_entity_poly.entity_id
_entity_poly.type
_entity_poly.pdbx_seq_one_letter_code
_entity_poly.pdbx_strand_id
1 'polypeptide(L)'
;MALERIYVCTSKNSKLYRIYLLQTGDKEKQSIFNNFKSDLAKQRTKESNMNVLNGNALIEDIPYYLEFAKIAEKSYLHDFKEKIESLLNDPEENIIHFSKKSKSKGEIKNLEENEGIKFLIVQDEQSLYFLSIARNAVIKNKSILSVSITENTTVVDVPKGIQVPPVVTARYDRADEKLFVYDVNRFESMLTLNENRKAKSQAVISKFAHGEYTISSAKYKFSGLDEDTVTQKLYSSARAVRRLSKYSAQDTDYSIEKIKEAVNKLDVSLRVTFNDTNKTIEVTPDTAKTFVGIIHNSIVQRLISGEIEIAI
;
A
#
# COMPACT_ATOMS: atom_id res chain seq x y z
N MET A 1 -7.27 -12.71 -27.34
CA MET A 1 -6.40 -12.92 -26.17
C MET A 1 -7.12 -13.85 -25.23
N ALA A 2 -6.54 -15.00 -24.92
CA ALA A 2 -7.09 -15.97 -23.99
C ALA A 2 -6.18 -16.02 -22.76
N LEU A 3 -6.77 -16.11 -21.57
CA LEU A 3 -5.98 -16.30 -20.35
C LEU A 3 -5.57 -17.77 -20.26
N GLU A 4 -4.35 -18.01 -19.81
CA GLU A 4 -3.81 -19.36 -19.63
C GLU A 4 -4.02 -19.82 -18.19
N ARG A 5 -3.59 -18.98 -17.24
CA ARG A 5 -3.51 -19.30 -15.82
C ARG A 5 -3.98 -18.13 -14.97
N ILE A 6 -4.50 -18.46 -13.79
CA ILE A 6 -4.98 -17.48 -12.83
C ILE A 6 -4.46 -17.90 -11.46
N TYR A 7 -3.85 -16.98 -10.74
CA TYR A 7 -3.26 -17.22 -9.45
C TYR A 7 -3.88 -16.31 -8.39
N VAL A 8 -4.01 -16.84 -7.18
CA VAL A 8 -4.44 -16.11 -5.98
C VAL A 8 -3.23 -15.87 -5.10
N CYS A 9 -2.95 -14.61 -4.83
CA CYS A 9 -1.84 -14.22 -3.96
C CYS A 9 -2.34 -13.87 -2.57
N THR A 10 -1.74 -14.49 -1.57
CA THR A 10 -2.05 -14.27 -0.15
C THR A 10 -0.93 -13.53 0.56
N SER A 11 -1.30 -12.89 1.66
CA SER A 11 -0.35 -12.28 2.58
C SER A 11 -0.50 -12.81 3.98
N LYS A 12 0.62 -12.92 4.68
CA LYS A 12 0.71 -13.17 6.12
C LYS A 12 1.72 -12.18 6.71
N ASN A 13 1.43 -11.63 7.89
CA ASN A 13 2.31 -10.66 8.56
C ASN A 13 2.77 -9.49 7.67
N SER A 14 1.87 -8.95 6.85
CA SER A 14 2.17 -7.82 5.95
C SER A 14 3.26 -8.11 4.89
N LYS A 15 3.45 -9.38 4.51
CA LYS A 15 4.32 -9.78 3.39
C LYS A 15 3.56 -10.68 2.43
N LEU A 16 3.93 -10.65 1.15
CA LEU A 16 3.50 -11.65 0.18
C LEU A 16 3.89 -13.03 0.73
N TYR A 17 2.95 -13.95 0.84
CA TYR A 17 3.16 -15.25 1.48
C TYR A 17 3.15 -16.36 0.43
N ARG A 18 1.97 -16.74 -0.06
CA ARG A 18 1.80 -17.83 -1.02
C ARG A 18 1.10 -17.35 -2.28
N ILE A 19 1.41 -18.01 -3.40
CA ILE A 19 0.76 -17.82 -4.69
C ILE A 19 0.18 -19.16 -5.09
N TYR A 20 -1.14 -19.23 -5.23
CA TYR A 20 -1.85 -20.47 -5.51
C TYR A 20 -2.42 -20.44 -6.92
N LEU A 21 -2.17 -21.48 -7.71
CA LEU A 21 -2.82 -21.64 -9.01
C LEU A 21 -4.30 -22.01 -8.82
N LEU A 22 -5.19 -21.28 -9.50
CA LEU A 22 -6.61 -21.59 -9.58
C LEU A 22 -6.90 -22.45 -10.81
N GLN A 23 -7.48 -23.63 -10.58
CA GLN A 23 -8.06 -24.43 -11.63
C GLN A 23 -9.37 -23.77 -12.11
N THR A 24 -9.37 -23.29 -13.35
CA THR A 24 -10.49 -22.57 -13.97
C THR A 24 -10.71 -23.08 -15.38
N GLY A 25 -11.97 -23.17 -15.79
CA GLY A 25 -12.34 -23.46 -17.18
C GLY A 25 -12.25 -22.22 -18.06
N ASP A 26 -12.40 -22.42 -19.37
CA ASP A 26 -12.27 -21.33 -20.35
C ASP A 26 -13.36 -20.25 -20.20
N LYS A 27 -14.56 -20.64 -19.74
CA LYS A 27 -15.66 -19.70 -19.47
C LYS A 27 -15.33 -18.75 -18.32
N GLU A 28 -14.79 -19.27 -17.22
CA GLU A 28 -14.39 -18.49 -16.07
C GLU A 28 -13.24 -17.55 -16.43
N LYS A 29 -12.24 -18.05 -17.15
CA LYS A 29 -11.13 -17.25 -17.70
C LYS A 29 -11.64 -16.11 -18.56
N GLN A 30 -12.56 -16.38 -19.50
CA GLN A 30 -13.12 -15.34 -20.36
C GLN A 30 -13.94 -14.31 -19.57
N SER A 31 -14.70 -14.73 -18.56
CA SER A 31 -15.43 -13.83 -17.67
C SER A 31 -14.50 -12.89 -16.90
N ILE A 32 -13.43 -13.44 -16.32
CA ILE A 32 -12.41 -12.67 -15.60
C ILE A 32 -11.75 -11.66 -16.53
N PHE A 33 -11.32 -12.09 -17.73
CA PHE A 33 -10.73 -11.20 -18.71
C PHE A 33 -11.67 -10.06 -19.13
N ASN A 34 -12.94 -10.38 -19.39
CA ASN A 34 -13.94 -9.40 -19.79
C ASN A 34 -14.16 -8.30 -18.75
N ASN A 35 -13.89 -8.57 -17.47
CA ASN A 35 -14.05 -7.60 -16.39
C ASN A 35 -13.01 -6.47 -16.44
N PHE A 36 -11.76 -6.77 -16.84
CA PHE A 36 -10.68 -5.77 -16.84
C PHE A 36 -10.16 -5.38 -18.24
N LYS A 37 -10.59 -6.06 -19.32
CA LYS A 37 -10.08 -5.80 -20.68
C LYS A 37 -10.17 -4.33 -21.14
N SER A 38 -11.23 -3.64 -20.76
CA SER A 38 -11.46 -2.24 -21.14
C SER A 38 -10.46 -1.31 -20.46
N ASP A 39 -10.19 -1.55 -19.18
CA ASP A 39 -9.17 -0.82 -18.43
C ASP A 39 -7.76 -1.14 -18.97
N LEU A 40 -7.45 -2.42 -19.20
CA LEU A 40 -6.17 -2.83 -19.79
C LEU A 40 -5.89 -2.11 -21.11
N ALA A 41 -6.86 -2.06 -22.03
CA ALA A 41 -6.69 -1.36 -23.30
C ALA A 41 -6.38 0.13 -23.11
N LYS A 42 -7.03 0.79 -22.14
CA LYS A 42 -6.78 2.20 -21.81
C LYS A 42 -5.42 2.43 -21.14
N GLN A 43 -4.93 1.48 -20.36
CA GLN A 43 -3.62 1.60 -19.71
C GLN A 43 -2.48 1.38 -20.71
N ARG A 44 -2.63 0.41 -21.63
CA ARG A 44 -1.62 0.12 -22.67
C ARG A 44 -1.33 1.30 -23.58
N THR A 45 -2.34 2.13 -23.91
CA THR A 45 -2.12 3.34 -24.72
C THR A 45 -1.25 4.39 -24.03
N LYS A 46 -1.06 4.29 -22.71
CA LYS A 46 -0.24 5.22 -21.94
C LYS A 46 1.19 4.71 -21.70
N GLU A 47 1.45 3.43 -21.95
CA GLU A 47 2.75 2.79 -21.65
C GLU A 47 3.92 3.47 -22.38
N SER A 48 3.71 3.91 -23.63
CA SER A 48 4.74 4.61 -24.42
C SER A 48 5.20 5.93 -23.79
N ASN A 49 4.35 6.53 -22.95
CA ASN A 49 4.60 7.82 -22.31
C ASN A 49 5.01 7.67 -20.84
N MET A 50 5.12 6.43 -20.33
CA MET A 50 5.57 6.18 -18.97
C MET A 50 7.08 6.36 -18.88
N ASN A 51 7.52 6.95 -17.77
CA ASN A 51 8.94 7.08 -17.46
C ASN A 51 9.41 5.91 -16.59
N VAL A 52 10.73 5.69 -16.58
CA VAL A 52 11.37 4.77 -15.63
C VAL A 52 11.06 5.24 -14.20
N LEU A 53 10.85 4.29 -13.28
CA LEU A 53 10.70 4.55 -11.85
C LEU A 53 11.73 5.57 -11.36
N ASN A 54 11.22 6.68 -10.81
CA ASN A 54 12.01 7.72 -10.16
C ASN A 54 11.33 8.12 -8.83
N GLY A 55 12.05 8.90 -8.00
CA GLY A 55 11.53 9.32 -6.69
C GLY A 55 10.21 10.09 -6.76
N ASN A 56 10.02 10.90 -7.80
CA ASN A 56 8.80 11.70 -7.98
C ASN A 56 7.58 10.83 -8.28
N ALA A 57 7.76 9.70 -9.00
CA ALA A 57 6.67 8.79 -9.30
C ALA A 57 6.00 8.22 -8.04
N LEU A 58 6.78 7.95 -6.99
CA LEU A 58 6.27 7.50 -5.70
C LEU A 58 5.59 8.62 -4.89
N ILE A 59 6.05 9.87 -5.06
CA ILE A 59 5.54 11.03 -4.33
C ILE A 59 4.21 11.49 -4.94
N GLU A 60 4.14 11.57 -6.26
CA GLU A 60 3.00 12.12 -7.00
C GLU A 60 2.05 11.03 -7.52
N ASP A 61 2.30 9.77 -7.17
CA ASP A 61 1.55 8.60 -7.65
C ASP A 61 1.47 8.50 -9.19
N ILE A 62 2.55 8.89 -9.87
CA ILE A 62 2.62 8.88 -11.34
C ILE A 62 2.91 7.45 -11.81
N PRO A 63 2.17 6.93 -12.82
CA PRO A 63 2.48 5.65 -13.44
C PRO A 63 3.91 5.58 -13.98
N TYR A 64 4.56 4.43 -13.82
CA TYR A 64 5.95 4.23 -14.21
C TYR A 64 6.18 2.82 -14.73
N TYR A 65 7.33 2.60 -15.36
CA TYR A 65 7.82 1.25 -15.63
C TYR A 65 9.17 1.00 -14.96
N LEU A 66 9.50 -0.27 -14.80
CA LEU A 66 10.81 -0.72 -14.37
C LEU A 66 11.25 -1.93 -15.19
N GLU A 67 12.55 -2.02 -15.43
CA GLU A 67 13.15 -3.21 -16.03
C GLU A 67 13.30 -4.27 -14.96
N PHE A 68 12.63 -5.40 -15.12
CA PHE A 68 12.48 -6.42 -14.10
C PHE A 68 13.82 -7.08 -13.76
N ALA A 69 14.65 -7.33 -14.78
CA ALA A 69 16.03 -7.82 -14.59
C ALA A 69 16.87 -6.87 -13.72
N LYS A 70 16.68 -5.55 -13.82
CA LYS A 70 17.46 -4.53 -13.09
C LYS A 70 17.06 -4.33 -11.63
N ILE A 71 16.04 -5.03 -11.12
CA ILE A 71 15.72 -5.02 -9.69
C ILE A 71 16.88 -5.67 -8.91
N ALA A 72 17.63 -4.84 -8.19
CA ALA A 72 18.75 -5.27 -7.35
C ALA A 72 18.29 -5.99 -6.08
N GLU A 73 19.16 -6.83 -5.50
CA GLU A 73 18.88 -7.60 -4.28
C GLU A 73 18.51 -6.72 -3.08
N LYS A 74 19.17 -5.56 -2.95
CA LYS A 74 18.87 -4.57 -1.90
C LYS A 74 17.56 -3.79 -2.12
N SER A 75 16.88 -4.01 -3.24
CA SER A 75 15.63 -3.31 -3.56
C SER A 75 14.48 -3.83 -2.70
N TYR A 76 13.58 -2.94 -2.31
CA TYR A 76 12.33 -3.31 -1.66
C TYR A 76 11.42 -4.19 -2.54
N LEU A 77 11.67 -4.23 -3.86
CA LEU A 77 10.97 -5.11 -4.81
C LEU A 77 11.62 -6.47 -5.00
N HIS A 78 12.75 -6.77 -4.34
CA HIS A 78 13.49 -8.00 -4.57
C HIS A 78 12.67 -9.25 -4.21
N ASP A 79 12.07 -9.30 -3.01
CA ASP A 79 11.17 -10.40 -2.59
C ASP A 79 10.02 -10.63 -3.59
N PHE A 80 9.52 -9.55 -4.21
CA PHE A 80 8.48 -9.65 -5.24
C PHE A 80 9.06 -10.25 -6.53
N LYS A 81 10.24 -9.79 -6.97
CA LYS A 81 10.93 -10.33 -8.14
C LYS A 81 11.14 -11.83 -8.02
N GLU A 82 11.77 -12.29 -6.92
CA GLU A 82 12.07 -13.70 -6.71
C GLU A 82 10.81 -14.59 -6.79
N LYS A 83 9.70 -14.13 -6.20
CA LYS A 83 8.44 -14.88 -6.22
C LYS A 83 7.81 -14.97 -7.60
N ILE A 84 7.94 -13.93 -8.42
CA ILE A 84 7.44 -13.94 -9.79
C ILE A 84 8.37 -14.75 -10.70
N GLU A 85 9.67 -14.71 -10.50
CA GLU A 85 10.63 -15.58 -11.23
C GLU A 85 10.40 -17.05 -10.90
N SER A 86 10.23 -17.39 -9.62
CA SER A 86 9.85 -18.73 -9.17
C SER A 86 8.53 -19.18 -9.82
N LEU A 87 7.50 -18.32 -9.84
CA LEU A 87 6.23 -18.61 -10.50
C LEU A 87 6.36 -18.90 -12.01
N LEU A 88 7.23 -18.15 -12.69
CA LEU A 88 7.44 -18.29 -14.13
C LEU A 88 8.25 -19.54 -14.48
N ASN A 89 9.21 -19.92 -13.63
CA ASN A 89 10.08 -21.08 -13.81
C ASN A 89 9.42 -22.38 -13.36
N ASP A 90 8.67 -22.35 -12.26
CA ASP A 90 7.92 -23.49 -11.73
C ASP A 90 6.46 -23.10 -11.43
N PRO A 91 5.58 -23.17 -12.45
CA PRO A 91 4.18 -22.79 -12.30
C PRO A 91 3.35 -23.80 -11.48
N GLU A 92 3.90 -24.97 -11.12
CA GLU A 92 3.17 -26.08 -10.49
C GLU A 92 3.50 -26.27 -8.99
N GLU A 93 4.55 -25.63 -8.48
CA GLU A 93 5.08 -25.84 -7.12
C GLU A 93 4.05 -25.64 -5.99
N ASN A 94 2.97 -24.86 -6.23
CA ASN A 94 1.93 -24.57 -5.25
C ASN A 94 0.50 -24.74 -5.81
N ILE A 95 0.25 -25.86 -6.50
CA ILE A 95 -1.11 -26.25 -6.88
C ILE A 95 -1.89 -26.66 -5.62
N ILE A 96 -2.91 -25.89 -5.25
CA ILE A 96 -3.90 -26.40 -4.28
C ILE A 96 -4.75 -27.46 -4.99
N HIS A 97 -4.57 -28.71 -4.60
CA HIS A 97 -5.60 -29.72 -4.75
C HIS A 97 -6.58 -29.62 -3.57
N PHE A 98 -7.82 -29.21 -3.84
CA PHE A 98 -8.88 -29.26 -2.84
C PHE A 98 -9.23 -30.73 -2.55
N SER A 99 -8.73 -31.28 -1.44
CA SER A 99 -8.93 -32.70 -1.09
C SER A 99 -10.36 -32.97 -0.61
N LYS A 100 -10.98 -33.98 -1.23
CA LYS A 100 -12.35 -34.46 -1.02
C LYS A 100 -12.46 -35.30 0.28
N LYS A 101 -13.47 -35.00 1.12
CA LYS A 101 -13.96 -35.71 2.36
C LYS A 101 -13.33 -35.23 3.69
N SER A 102 -14.07 -34.86 4.74
CA SER A 102 -15.26 -35.51 5.34
C SER A 102 -16.11 -34.54 6.21
N LYS A 103 -17.44 -34.59 6.01
CA LYS A 103 -18.58 -34.48 6.96
C LYS A 103 -18.75 -33.35 8.00
N SER A 104 -17.92 -32.32 8.08
CA SER A 104 -18.19 -31.17 8.96
C SER A 104 -18.32 -29.87 8.18
N LYS A 105 -19.29 -29.03 8.59
CA LYS A 105 -19.53 -27.69 8.04
C LYS A 105 -18.22 -26.88 7.96
N GLY A 106 -17.87 -26.44 6.75
CA GLY A 106 -17.45 -25.05 6.50
C GLY A 106 -16.00 -24.63 6.74
N GLU A 107 -14.99 -25.51 6.80
CA GLU A 107 -13.59 -25.04 6.96
C GLU A 107 -12.72 -25.36 5.74
N ILE A 108 -12.24 -24.30 5.09
CA ILE A 108 -11.09 -24.33 4.17
C ILE A 108 -9.87 -24.66 5.04
N LYS A 109 -9.35 -25.88 4.97
CA LYS A 109 -8.20 -26.31 5.79
C LYS A 109 -6.85 -25.69 5.39
N ASN A 110 -6.77 -25.04 4.23
CA ASN A 110 -5.48 -24.65 3.63
C ASN A 110 -5.11 -23.16 3.80
N LEU A 111 -6.03 -22.33 4.29
CA LEU A 111 -5.71 -20.94 4.63
C LEU A 111 -5.40 -20.87 6.12
N GLU A 112 -4.20 -20.41 6.45
CA GLU A 112 -3.81 -20.25 7.85
C GLU A 112 -4.62 -19.14 8.54
N GLU A 113 -4.72 -19.22 9.86
CA GLU A 113 -5.31 -18.16 10.66
C GLU A 113 -4.54 -16.85 10.42
N ASN A 114 -5.25 -15.77 10.06
CA ASN A 114 -4.72 -14.46 9.60
C ASN A 114 -4.11 -14.41 8.18
N GLU A 115 -4.24 -15.46 7.37
CA GLU A 115 -3.91 -15.40 5.93
C GLU A 115 -5.03 -14.67 5.16
N GLY A 116 -4.66 -13.60 4.45
CA GLY A 116 -5.58 -12.76 3.69
C GLY A 116 -5.28 -12.77 2.19
N ILE A 117 -6.31 -12.83 1.37
CA ILE A 117 -6.18 -12.70 -0.09
C ILE A 117 -6.00 -11.23 -0.44
N LYS A 118 -4.97 -10.91 -1.23
CA LYS A 118 -4.57 -9.52 -1.54
C LYS A 118 -4.75 -9.12 -3.00
N PHE A 119 -4.40 -10.00 -3.92
CA PHE A 119 -4.48 -9.72 -5.35
C PHE A 119 -4.53 -11.00 -6.16
N LEU A 120 -4.91 -10.88 -7.42
CA LEU A 120 -4.82 -11.93 -8.42
C LEU A 120 -3.65 -11.66 -9.36
N ILE A 121 -2.99 -12.71 -9.83
CA ILE A 121 -2.14 -12.67 -11.02
C ILE A 121 -2.88 -13.42 -12.10
N VAL A 122 -3.10 -12.76 -13.23
CA VAL A 122 -3.73 -13.36 -14.40
C VAL A 122 -2.70 -13.42 -15.50
N GLN A 123 -2.50 -14.60 -16.09
CA GLN A 123 -1.49 -14.84 -17.12
C GLN A 123 -2.16 -15.04 -18.48
N ASP A 124 -1.62 -14.40 -19.51
CA ASP A 124 -1.72 -14.85 -20.89
C ASP A 124 -0.34 -15.28 -21.41
N GLU A 125 -0.26 -15.58 -22.70
CA GLU A 125 0.98 -15.98 -23.36
C GLU A 125 2.12 -14.94 -23.20
N GLN A 126 1.80 -13.65 -23.21
CA GLN A 126 2.77 -12.55 -23.34
C GLN A 126 3.01 -11.79 -22.03
N SER A 127 2.15 -11.93 -21.03
CA SER A 127 2.09 -11.00 -19.91
C SER A 127 1.44 -11.58 -18.65
N LEU A 128 1.85 -11.03 -17.52
CA LEU A 128 1.17 -11.18 -16.24
C LEU A 128 0.44 -9.88 -15.89
N TYR A 129 -0.83 -9.99 -15.51
CA TYR A 129 -1.68 -8.88 -15.08
C TYR A 129 -1.94 -8.98 -13.59
N PHE A 130 -1.62 -7.90 -12.85
CA PHE A 130 -1.77 -7.84 -11.41
C PHE A 130 -3.04 -7.07 -11.03
N LEU A 131 -3.97 -7.74 -10.35
CA LEU A 131 -5.29 -7.20 -10.00
C LEU A 131 -5.43 -7.10 -8.48
N SER A 132 -5.24 -5.90 -7.92
CA SER A 132 -5.37 -5.65 -6.47
C SER A 132 -6.82 -5.82 -5.99
N ILE A 133 -7.03 -6.64 -4.96
CA ILE A 133 -8.35 -6.85 -4.34
C ILE A 133 -8.50 -5.89 -3.16
N ALA A 134 -9.61 -5.16 -3.11
CA ALA A 134 -9.92 -4.31 -1.97
C ALA A 134 -10.23 -5.15 -0.72
N ARG A 135 -9.82 -4.68 0.47
CA ARG A 135 -10.05 -5.41 1.74
C ARG A 135 -11.53 -5.76 2.00
N ASN A 136 -12.45 -4.93 1.50
CA ASN A 136 -13.90 -5.09 1.68
C ASN A 136 -14.54 -5.94 0.56
N ALA A 137 -13.78 -6.34 -0.46
CA ALA A 137 -14.25 -7.13 -1.60
C ALA A 137 -14.20 -8.65 -1.36
N VAL A 138 -13.73 -9.07 -0.17
CA VAL A 138 -13.86 -10.45 0.32
C VAL A 138 -15.22 -10.55 1.00
N ILE A 139 -16.22 -11.00 0.24
CA ILE A 139 -17.58 -11.15 0.75
C ILE A 139 -17.59 -12.42 1.61
N LYS A 140 -17.67 -12.23 2.93
CA LYS A 140 -17.95 -13.30 3.87
C LYS A 140 -19.46 -13.60 3.82
N ASN A 141 -19.82 -14.86 3.60
CA ASN A 141 -21.19 -15.41 3.70
C ASN A 141 -22.21 -15.09 2.59
N LYS A 142 -21.83 -14.81 1.34
CA LYS A 142 -22.77 -14.88 0.19
C LYS A 142 -22.12 -15.51 -1.05
N SER A 143 -22.91 -16.30 -1.78
CA SER A 143 -22.51 -17.11 -2.94
C SER A 143 -21.88 -16.28 -4.05
N ILE A 144 -20.67 -16.67 -4.46
CA ILE A 144 -19.82 -16.01 -5.48
C ILE A 144 -19.08 -17.10 -6.24
N LEU A 145 -18.99 -16.94 -7.58
CA LEU A 145 -18.28 -17.79 -8.54
C LEU A 145 -18.49 -19.29 -8.30
N SER A 146 -19.62 -19.79 -8.81
CA SER A 146 -19.88 -21.22 -8.92
C SER A 146 -18.99 -21.84 -9.98
N VAL A 147 -17.97 -22.58 -9.56
CA VAL A 147 -17.17 -23.43 -10.45
C VAL A 147 -17.97 -24.72 -10.66
N SER A 148 -18.47 -24.92 -11.89
CA SER A 148 -19.21 -26.15 -12.22
C SER A 148 -18.23 -27.26 -12.59
N ILE A 149 -18.54 -28.48 -12.13
CA ILE A 149 -17.80 -29.67 -12.50
C ILE A 149 -18.77 -30.70 -13.06
N THR A 150 -18.51 -31.17 -14.28
CA THR A 150 -19.28 -32.22 -14.98
C THR A 150 -19.03 -33.60 -14.37
N GLU A 151 -19.88 -34.56 -14.78
CA GLU A 151 -20.42 -35.76 -14.10
C GLU A 151 -19.54 -36.64 -13.18
N ASN A 152 -18.23 -36.43 -13.07
CA ASN A 152 -17.33 -37.22 -12.22
C ASN A 152 -16.72 -36.49 -11.02
N THR A 153 -17.11 -35.24 -10.72
CA THR A 153 -16.43 -34.50 -9.65
C THR A 153 -17.36 -33.57 -8.88
N THR A 154 -17.14 -33.51 -7.56
CA THR A 154 -18.03 -32.88 -6.59
C THR A 154 -17.71 -31.40 -6.50
N VAL A 155 -18.73 -30.58 -6.79
CA VAL A 155 -18.71 -29.13 -6.61
C VAL A 155 -18.54 -28.82 -5.11
N VAL A 156 -17.53 -28.01 -4.79
CA VAL A 156 -17.30 -27.49 -3.44
C VAL A 156 -17.57 -25.99 -3.50
N ASP A 157 -18.63 -25.55 -2.82
CA ASP A 157 -18.88 -24.13 -2.58
C ASP A 157 -17.73 -23.56 -1.72
N VAL A 158 -16.99 -22.61 -2.29
CA VAL A 158 -15.95 -21.88 -1.55
C VAL A 158 -16.67 -20.85 -0.64
N PRO A 159 -16.54 -20.93 0.69
CA PRO A 159 -17.25 -20.03 1.63
C PRO A 159 -16.78 -18.57 1.59
N LYS A 160 -15.80 -18.23 0.73
CA LYS A 160 -15.26 -16.88 0.52
C LYS A 160 -15.16 -16.61 -0.97
N GLY A 161 -15.98 -15.68 -1.48
CA GLY A 161 -15.82 -15.18 -2.83
C GLY A 161 -14.87 -14.00 -2.92
N ILE A 162 -14.16 -13.91 -4.04
CA ILE A 162 -13.35 -12.75 -4.39
C ILE A 162 -14.07 -12.01 -5.52
N GLN A 163 -14.38 -10.73 -5.31
CA GLN A 163 -14.77 -9.89 -6.43
C GLN A 163 -13.55 -9.61 -7.31
N VAL A 164 -13.61 -10.02 -8.58
CA VAL A 164 -12.56 -9.77 -9.56
C VAL A 164 -12.47 -8.24 -9.79
N PRO A 165 -11.31 -7.61 -9.56
CA PRO A 165 -11.15 -6.18 -9.77
C PRO A 165 -11.26 -5.83 -11.27
N PRO A 166 -12.00 -4.77 -11.64
CA PRO A 166 -12.10 -4.31 -13.03
C PRO A 166 -10.88 -3.49 -13.48
N VAL A 167 -9.99 -3.13 -12.55
CA VAL A 167 -8.84 -2.25 -12.79
C VAL A 167 -7.55 -3.04 -12.71
N VAL A 168 -6.71 -2.91 -13.75
CA VAL A 168 -5.37 -3.49 -13.78
C VAL A 168 -4.44 -2.59 -12.99
N THR A 169 -3.74 -3.15 -12.01
CA THR A 169 -2.84 -2.37 -11.16
C THR A 169 -1.44 -2.29 -11.75
N ALA A 170 -0.95 -3.41 -12.29
CA ALA A 170 0.33 -3.49 -12.98
C ALA A 170 0.27 -4.58 -14.07
N ARG A 171 1.18 -4.50 -15.03
CA ARG A 171 1.39 -5.50 -16.08
C ARG A 171 2.88 -5.81 -16.20
N TYR A 172 3.24 -7.08 -16.08
CA TYR A 172 4.57 -7.53 -16.46
C TYR A 172 4.54 -8.04 -17.89
N ASP A 173 5.29 -7.39 -18.77
CA ASP A 173 5.54 -7.84 -20.14
C ASP A 173 6.69 -8.83 -20.15
N ARG A 174 6.44 -10.05 -20.63
CA ARG A 174 7.43 -11.12 -20.65
C ARG A 174 8.41 -10.98 -21.81
N ALA A 175 8.01 -10.32 -22.90
CA ALA A 175 8.87 -10.16 -24.06
C ALA A 175 9.94 -9.08 -23.80
N ASP A 176 9.53 -7.97 -23.21
CA ASP A 176 10.40 -6.83 -22.92
C ASP A 176 11.00 -6.87 -21.50
N GLU A 177 10.59 -7.82 -20.67
CA GLU A 177 10.90 -7.91 -19.24
C GLU A 177 10.63 -6.58 -18.48
N LYS A 178 9.56 -5.88 -18.87
CA LYS A 178 9.16 -4.61 -18.28
C LYS A 178 7.94 -4.78 -17.39
N LEU A 179 8.04 -4.31 -16.16
CA LEU A 179 6.90 -4.19 -15.26
C LEU A 179 6.36 -2.76 -15.32
N PHE A 180 5.17 -2.61 -15.89
CA PHE A 180 4.40 -1.36 -15.95
C PHE A 180 3.50 -1.27 -14.72
N VAL A 181 3.63 -0.20 -13.94
CA VAL A 181 2.82 0.08 -12.76
C VAL A 181 1.85 1.21 -13.07
N TYR A 182 0.57 0.90 -13.15
CA TYR A 182 -0.49 1.87 -13.52
C TYR A 182 -1.09 2.59 -12.31
N ASP A 183 -1.21 1.91 -11.18
CA ASP A 183 -1.70 2.48 -9.92
C ASP A 183 -0.67 2.22 -8.81
N VAL A 184 0.18 3.22 -8.56
CA VAL A 184 1.28 3.16 -7.59
C VAL A 184 0.78 2.84 -6.19
N ASN A 185 -0.33 3.47 -5.76
CA ASN A 185 -0.89 3.27 -4.43
C ASN A 185 -1.40 1.84 -4.23
N ARG A 186 -2.12 1.28 -5.21
CA ARG A 186 -2.60 -0.10 -5.16
C ARG A 186 -1.45 -1.10 -5.26
N PHE A 187 -0.44 -0.81 -6.08
CA PHE A 187 0.76 -1.66 -6.21
C PHE A 187 1.52 -1.73 -4.88
N GLU A 188 1.81 -0.59 -4.27
CA GLU A 188 2.42 -0.52 -2.95
C GLU A 188 1.57 -1.19 -1.87
N SER A 189 0.24 -1.02 -1.92
CA SER A 189 -0.68 -1.63 -0.96
C SER A 189 -0.85 -3.15 -1.15
N MET A 190 -0.73 -3.67 -2.37
CA MET A 190 -0.85 -5.11 -2.63
C MET A 190 0.38 -5.85 -2.09
N LEU A 191 1.56 -5.24 -2.25
CA LEU A 191 2.85 -5.80 -1.81
C LEU A 191 3.21 -5.39 -0.36
N THR A 192 2.50 -4.42 0.21
CA THR A 192 2.70 -3.92 1.58
C THR A 192 4.07 -3.23 1.80
N LEU A 193 4.58 -2.57 0.76
CA LEU A 193 5.92 -1.98 0.73
C LEU A 193 6.01 -0.65 1.50
N ASN A 194 4.95 0.17 1.46
CA ASN A 194 4.87 1.50 2.10
C ASN A 194 5.95 2.50 1.64
N GLU A 195 6.65 2.27 0.53
CA GLU A 195 7.73 3.12 0.05
C GLU A 195 7.18 4.45 -0.48
N ASN A 196 6.03 4.44 -1.13
CA ASN A 196 5.34 5.67 -1.52
C ASN A 196 5.04 6.59 -0.31
N ARG A 197 4.65 6.00 0.83
CA ARG A 197 4.38 6.76 2.05
C ARG A 197 5.65 7.33 2.65
N LYS A 198 6.77 6.58 2.62
CA LYS A 198 8.06 7.08 3.06
C LYS A 198 8.53 8.24 2.17
N ALA A 199 8.46 8.08 0.85
CA ALA A 199 8.85 9.13 -0.11
C ALA A 199 8.00 10.41 0.07
N LYS A 200 6.67 10.27 0.18
CA LYS A 200 5.77 11.40 0.48
C LYS A 200 6.09 12.06 1.82
N SER A 201 6.34 11.26 2.85
CA SER A 201 6.74 11.77 4.17
C SER A 201 8.05 12.54 4.11
N GLN A 202 9.03 12.08 3.33
CA GLN A 202 10.32 12.77 3.14
C GLN A 202 10.15 14.10 2.41
N ALA A 203 9.34 14.14 1.36
CA ALA A 203 9.03 15.38 0.66
C ALA A 203 8.40 16.40 1.61
N VAL A 204 7.47 15.98 2.46
CA VAL A 204 6.82 16.87 3.45
C VAL A 204 7.81 17.36 4.50
N ILE A 205 8.65 16.49 5.08
CA ILE A 205 9.69 16.90 6.04
C ILE A 205 10.62 17.93 5.40
N SER A 206 11.06 17.67 4.17
CA SER A 206 11.95 18.57 3.43
C SER A 206 11.30 19.96 3.26
N LYS A 207 10.02 20.03 2.91
CA LYS A 207 9.31 21.33 2.78
C LYS A 207 9.20 22.09 4.10
N PHE A 208 9.06 21.40 5.24
CA PHE A 208 9.11 22.05 6.55
C PHE A 208 10.53 22.50 6.93
N ALA A 209 11.55 21.67 6.66
CA ALA A 209 12.94 21.99 6.95
C ALA A 209 13.44 23.21 6.16
N HIS A 210 13.08 23.31 4.88
CA HIS A 210 13.37 24.48 4.05
C HIS A 210 12.48 25.70 4.34
N GLY A 211 11.47 25.53 5.21
CA GLY A 211 10.55 26.60 5.60
C GLY A 211 9.54 27.00 4.51
N GLU A 212 9.31 26.15 3.50
CA GLU A 212 8.21 26.30 2.54
C GLU A 212 6.86 26.10 3.22
N TYR A 213 6.79 25.13 4.12
CA TYR A 213 5.63 24.91 4.98
C TYR A 213 5.82 25.63 6.32
N THR A 214 4.81 26.39 6.69
CA THR A 214 4.73 27.13 7.95
C THR A 214 3.45 26.77 8.68
N ILE A 215 3.43 26.97 9.99
CA ILE A 215 2.25 26.71 10.83
C ILE A 215 1.75 28.01 11.46
N SER A 216 0.45 28.03 11.78
CA SER A 216 -0.30 29.18 12.29
C SER A 216 -0.40 30.37 11.33
N SER A 217 -1.34 31.27 11.61
CA SER A 217 -1.47 32.55 10.90
C SER A 217 -0.21 33.43 10.97
N ALA A 218 0.64 33.24 11.99
CA ALA A 218 1.88 33.98 12.18
C ALA A 218 3.07 33.41 11.38
N LYS A 219 2.87 32.31 10.63
CA LYS A 219 3.85 31.65 9.76
C LYS A 219 5.13 31.20 10.48
N TYR A 220 4.98 30.48 11.59
CA TYR A 220 6.10 29.87 12.31
C TYR A 220 6.73 28.75 11.48
N LYS A 221 8.06 28.66 11.51
CA LYS A 221 8.86 27.61 10.85
C LYS A 221 9.32 26.57 11.87
N PHE A 222 9.71 25.40 11.40
CA PHE A 222 10.38 24.39 12.23
C PHE A 222 11.89 24.39 11.97
N SER A 223 12.68 24.12 13.01
CA SER A 223 14.13 23.89 12.93
C SER A 223 14.48 22.54 13.55
N GLY A 224 15.62 21.95 13.14
CA GLY A 224 16.09 20.64 13.62
C GLY A 224 15.47 19.43 12.90
N LEU A 225 14.63 19.64 11.88
CA LEU A 225 14.02 18.56 11.09
C LEU A 225 14.98 17.91 10.09
N ASP A 226 16.05 18.61 9.73
CA ASP A 226 17.14 18.17 8.87
C ASP A 226 18.21 17.35 9.62
N GLU A 227 18.12 17.28 10.95
CA GLU A 227 18.99 16.40 11.74
C GLU A 227 18.67 14.92 11.47
N ASP A 228 19.72 14.12 11.23
CA ASP A 228 19.60 12.69 10.94
C ASP A 228 18.87 11.93 12.05
N THR A 229 19.12 12.28 13.31
CA THR A 229 18.51 11.63 14.48
C THR A 229 16.99 11.90 14.56
N VAL A 230 16.57 13.12 14.27
CA VAL A 230 15.14 13.52 14.20
C VAL A 230 14.46 12.80 13.04
N THR A 231 15.09 12.82 11.87
CA THR A 231 14.60 12.15 10.65
C THR A 231 14.43 10.65 10.85
N GLN A 232 15.43 9.98 11.43
CA GLN A 232 15.38 8.56 11.78
C GLN A 232 14.24 8.26 12.77
N LYS A 233 14.04 9.11 13.78
CA LYS A 233 12.95 8.95 14.74
C LYS A 233 11.58 9.03 14.06
N LEU A 234 11.38 9.99 13.16
CA LEU A 234 10.14 10.15 12.40
C LEU A 234 9.87 8.92 11.52
N TYR A 235 10.88 8.38 10.84
CA TYR A 235 10.71 7.20 9.99
C TYR A 235 10.54 5.89 10.76
N SER A 236 11.05 5.78 11.99
CA SER A 236 10.81 4.61 12.84
C SER A 236 9.33 4.43 13.22
N SER A 237 8.52 5.50 13.15
CA SER A 237 7.12 5.48 13.53
C SER A 237 6.21 5.38 12.31
N ALA A 238 5.61 4.19 12.09
CA ALA A 238 4.63 3.97 11.03
C ALA A 238 3.45 4.97 11.09
N ARG A 239 3.06 5.40 12.30
CA ARG A 239 2.02 6.42 12.51
C ARG A 239 2.47 7.79 12.03
N ALA A 240 3.71 8.18 12.30
CA ALA A 240 4.28 9.45 11.86
C ALA A 240 4.38 9.49 10.33
N VAL A 241 4.97 8.45 9.72
CA VAL A 241 5.10 8.32 8.26
C VAL A 241 3.73 8.42 7.58
N ARG A 242 2.72 7.70 8.08
CA ARG A 242 1.36 7.73 7.52
C ARG A 242 0.69 9.11 7.63
N ARG A 243 0.95 9.83 8.72
CA ARG A 243 0.41 11.18 8.94
C ARG A 243 1.06 12.16 7.98
N LEU A 244 2.40 12.22 8.00
CA LEU A 244 3.20 13.04 7.11
C LEU A 244 2.90 12.78 5.63
N SER A 245 2.78 11.52 5.22
CA SER A 245 2.46 11.17 3.82
C SER A 245 1.09 11.67 3.33
N LYS A 246 0.21 12.10 4.25
CA LYS A 246 -1.13 12.62 3.96
C LYS A 246 -1.23 14.12 4.23
N TYR A 247 -0.15 14.74 4.69
CA TYR A 247 -0.14 16.16 4.95
C TYR A 247 -0.28 16.92 3.62
N SER A 248 -1.30 17.75 3.54
CA SER A 248 -1.45 18.78 2.53
C SER A 248 -1.29 20.11 3.25
N ALA A 249 -0.57 21.06 2.67
CA ALA A 249 -0.56 22.43 3.17
C ALA A 249 -2.02 22.92 3.24
N GLN A 250 -2.54 23.03 4.45
CA GLN A 250 -3.82 23.67 4.73
C GLN A 250 -3.47 24.99 5.41
N ASP A 251 -4.24 26.03 5.10
CA ASP A 251 -4.23 27.23 5.92
C ASP A 251 -4.72 26.83 7.31
N THR A 252 -3.78 26.66 8.24
CA THR A 252 -4.13 26.42 9.64
C THR A 252 -4.53 27.74 10.26
N ASP A 253 -5.83 27.93 10.49
CA ASP A 253 -6.41 29.14 11.10
C ASP A 253 -6.07 29.31 12.60
N TYR A 254 -5.40 28.33 13.21
CA TYR A 254 -5.07 28.40 14.64
C TYR A 254 -3.97 29.43 14.90
N SER A 255 -4.19 30.27 15.92
CA SER A 255 -3.15 31.16 16.43
C SER A 255 -2.02 30.35 17.08
N ILE A 256 -0.80 30.88 16.99
CA ILE A 256 0.36 30.26 17.64
C ILE A 256 0.16 30.09 19.15
N GLU A 257 -0.57 31.00 19.80
CA GLU A 257 -0.84 30.93 21.23
C GLU A 257 -1.67 29.70 21.62
N LYS A 258 -2.65 29.29 20.80
CA LYS A 258 -3.39 28.04 21.03
C LYS A 258 -2.49 26.81 20.91
N ILE A 259 -1.51 26.86 20.01
CA ILE A 259 -0.54 25.78 19.84
C ILE A 259 0.40 25.71 21.06
N LYS A 260 0.91 26.86 21.53
CA LYS A 260 1.73 26.95 22.75
C LYS A 260 0.98 26.43 23.97
N GLU A 261 -0.28 26.84 24.16
CA GLU A 261 -1.12 26.34 25.26
C GLU A 261 -1.25 24.82 25.20
N ALA A 262 -1.46 24.27 24.00
CA ALA A 262 -1.60 22.83 23.79
C ALA A 262 -0.31 22.06 24.07
N VAL A 263 0.85 22.59 23.64
CA VAL A 263 2.16 22.00 23.92
C VAL A 263 2.49 22.07 25.41
N ASN A 264 2.15 23.16 26.10
CA ASN A 264 2.41 23.32 27.53
C ASN A 264 1.65 22.32 28.43
N LYS A 265 0.58 21.70 27.93
CA LYS A 265 -0.15 20.63 28.65
C LYS A 265 0.50 19.25 28.49
N LEU A 266 1.51 19.10 27.63
CA LEU A 266 2.26 17.85 27.48
C LEU A 266 3.32 17.70 28.59
N ASP A 267 3.83 16.49 28.75
CA ASP A 267 5.01 16.24 29.59
C ASP A 267 6.21 17.05 29.11
N VAL A 268 7.03 17.53 30.05
CA VAL A 268 8.15 18.44 29.77
C VAL A 268 9.10 17.89 28.71
N SER A 269 9.37 16.58 28.74
CA SER A 269 10.23 15.88 27.77
C SER A 269 9.68 15.86 26.34
N LEU A 270 8.39 16.13 26.15
CA LEU A 270 7.72 16.13 24.85
C LEU A 270 7.46 17.54 24.32
N ARG A 271 7.81 18.59 25.08
CA ARG A 271 7.54 19.98 24.68
C ARG A 271 8.58 20.45 23.67
N VAL A 272 8.11 20.93 22.53
CA VAL A 272 8.94 21.68 21.58
C VAL A 272 9.27 23.07 22.15
N THR A 273 10.41 23.63 21.77
CA THR A 273 10.82 24.98 22.20
C THR A 273 10.35 26.01 21.18
N PHE A 274 9.70 27.07 21.65
CA PHE A 274 9.27 28.19 20.80
C PHE A 274 10.27 29.34 20.93
N ASN A 275 10.78 29.81 19.79
CA ASN A 275 11.54 31.05 19.69
C ASN A 275 10.69 32.08 18.94
N ASP A 276 10.01 32.93 19.70
CA ASP A 276 9.07 33.92 19.16
C ASP A 276 9.78 35.04 18.38
N THR A 277 11.04 35.34 18.74
CA THR A 277 11.85 36.36 18.05
C THR A 277 12.12 35.96 16.60
N ASN A 278 12.54 34.71 16.40
CA ASN A 278 12.84 34.18 15.07
C ASN A 278 11.63 33.51 14.40
N LYS A 279 10.51 33.39 15.12
CA LYS A 279 9.31 32.63 14.73
C LYS A 279 9.64 31.19 14.35
N THR A 280 10.45 30.53 15.17
CA THR A 280 10.87 29.14 14.96
C THR A 280 10.37 28.24 16.09
N ILE A 281 10.08 26.99 15.74
CA ILE A 281 9.77 25.91 16.67
C ILE A 281 10.86 24.87 16.53
N GLU A 282 11.62 24.66 17.59
CA GLU A 282 12.74 23.74 17.61
C GLU A 282 12.25 22.32 17.88
N VAL A 283 12.67 21.40 17.01
CA VAL A 283 12.34 19.98 17.09
C VAL A 283 13.62 19.19 17.33
N THR A 284 13.55 18.29 18.29
CA THR A 284 14.61 17.37 18.70
C THR A 284 14.11 15.93 18.56
N PRO A 285 14.98 14.90 18.68
CA PRO A 285 14.55 13.51 18.54
C PRO A 285 13.43 13.12 19.51
N ASP A 286 13.40 13.70 20.72
CA ASP A 286 12.39 13.42 21.73
C ASP A 286 11.05 14.13 21.44
N THR A 287 11.12 15.29 20.81
CA THR A 287 9.94 16.13 20.51
C THR A 287 9.39 15.93 19.09
N ALA A 288 10.01 15.06 18.28
CA ALA A 288 9.59 14.72 16.92
C ALA A 288 8.11 14.26 16.83
N LYS A 289 7.60 13.55 17.85
CA LYS A 289 6.17 13.17 17.91
C LYS A 289 5.26 14.39 18.05
N THR A 290 5.69 15.39 18.80
CA THR A 290 4.96 16.64 19.05
C THR A 290 4.90 17.47 17.77
N PHE A 291 5.98 17.55 17.01
CA PHE A 291 5.97 18.12 15.64
C PHE A 291 4.84 17.53 14.78
N VAL A 292 4.77 16.19 14.67
CA VAL A 292 3.69 15.52 13.90
C VAL A 292 2.31 15.83 14.49
N GLY A 293 2.22 15.97 15.81
CA GLY A 293 1.00 16.35 16.51
C GLY A 293 0.51 17.76 16.17
N ILE A 294 1.44 18.72 16.07
CA ILE A 294 1.20 20.12 15.73
C ILE A 294 0.70 20.24 14.28
N ILE A 295 1.41 19.69 13.29
CA ILE A 295 1.06 19.87 11.87
C ILE A 295 -0.29 19.26 11.49
N HIS A 296 -0.78 18.27 12.26
CA HIS A 296 -2.10 17.67 12.05
C HIS A 296 -3.17 18.26 12.97
N ASN A 297 -2.89 19.36 13.67
CA ASN A 297 -3.76 20.01 14.65
C ASN A 297 -4.30 19.06 15.73
N SER A 298 -3.70 17.87 15.88
CA SER A 298 -4.23 16.81 16.73
C SER A 298 -4.04 17.13 18.22
N ILE A 299 -3.05 17.96 18.56
CA ILE A 299 -2.83 18.43 19.94
C ILE A 299 -3.84 19.54 20.28
N VAL A 300 -4.13 20.44 19.33
CA VAL A 300 -5.11 21.53 19.52
C VAL A 300 -6.54 20.98 19.57
N GLN A 301 -6.88 20.02 18.71
CA GLN A 301 -8.20 19.36 18.72
C GLN A 301 -8.46 18.59 20.02
N ARG A 302 -7.45 17.89 20.55
CA ARG A 302 -7.51 17.22 21.87
C ARG A 302 -7.74 18.20 23.01
N LEU A 303 -7.13 19.38 22.93
CA LEU A 303 -7.31 20.44 23.91
C LEU A 303 -8.75 21.01 23.88
N ILE A 304 -9.34 21.13 22.70
CA ILE A 304 -10.73 21.60 22.52
C ILE A 304 -11.74 20.53 22.94
N SER A 305 -11.48 19.25 22.67
CA SER A 305 -12.41 18.15 23.00
C SER A 305 -12.37 17.71 24.47
N GLY A 306 -11.42 18.20 25.26
CA GLY A 306 -11.25 17.78 26.66
C GLY A 306 -10.75 16.35 26.84
N GLU A 307 -10.45 15.63 25.75
CA GLU A 307 -9.86 14.29 25.78
C GLU A 307 -8.36 14.38 26.07
N ILE A 308 -8.03 14.65 27.33
CA ILE A 308 -6.69 14.44 27.87
C ILE A 308 -6.67 13.02 28.47
N GLU A 309 -6.75 11.99 27.62
CA GLU A 309 -6.22 10.68 28.02
C GLU A 309 -4.70 10.69 27.77
N ILE A 310 -3.97 10.86 28.88
CA ILE A 310 -2.53 10.68 28.96
C ILE A 310 -2.26 9.19 28.78
N ALA A 311 -1.89 8.79 27.56
CA ALA A 311 -1.25 7.49 27.35
C ALA A 311 0.26 7.72 27.22
N ILE A 312 0.96 7.31 28.28
CA ILE A 312 2.42 7.14 28.41
C ILE A 312 2.97 6.33 27.22
#